data_AF-A0A411HEE3-F1
#
_entry.id   AF-A0A411HEE3-F1
#
_cell.length_a   1.000
_cell.length_b   1.000
_cell.length_c   1.000
_cell.angle_alpha   90.00
_cell.angle_beta   90.00
_cell.angle_gamma   90.00
#
_symmetry.space_group_name_H-M   'P 1'
#
loop_
_entity.id
_entity.type
_entity.pdbx_description
1 polymer ?
#
loop_
_entity_poly.entity_id
_entity_poly.type
_entity_poly.pdbx_seq_one_letter_code
_entity_poly.pdbx_strand_id
1 'polypeptide(L)'
;GVADVSSFGGKLKQYDIAINPNKLQAFNININDVFAALEKNNQNTGGAYIEKKETVLFIRSEGLLGSTEDIGNIQVADTKGIPVHIKDVASVKIGYATRYGAMTYNDTGEVSGAIVLMLKGENANV
;
A
#
# COMPACT_ATOMS: atom_id res chain seq x y z
N GLY A 1 -28.24 10.71 10.88
CA GLY A 1 -27.52 9.43 10.73
C GLY A 1 -26.85 9.43 9.40
N VAL A 2 -25.53 9.22 9.35
CA VAL A 2 -24.74 9.22 8.11
C VAL A 2 -24.87 7.86 7.43
N ALA A 3 -25.29 7.86 6.16
CA ALA A 3 -25.43 6.67 5.34
C ALA A 3 -24.12 6.30 4.64
N ASP A 4 -23.40 7.31 4.13
CA ASP A 4 -22.14 7.12 3.42
C ASP A 4 -21.29 8.40 3.43
N VAL A 5 -19.97 8.24 3.37
CA VAL A 5 -19.00 9.32 3.19
C VAL A 5 -18.11 8.95 2.02
N SER A 6 -18.44 9.47 0.84
CA SER A 6 -17.67 9.26 -0.37
C SER A 6 -16.66 10.39 -0.52
N SER A 7 -15.36 10.06 -0.50
CA SER A 7 -14.28 11.03 -0.74
C SER A 7 -14.24 11.46 -2.22
N PHE A 8 -14.10 12.76 -2.46
CA PHE A 8 -14.16 13.35 -3.79
C PHE A 8 -13.03 14.37 -3.98
N GLY A 9 -12.24 14.20 -5.05
CA GLY A 9 -11.03 14.99 -5.27
C GLY A 9 -9.85 14.56 -4.39
N GLY A 10 -8.73 15.26 -4.53
CA GLY A 10 -7.49 14.96 -3.83
C GLY A 10 -6.50 14.05 -4.55
N LYS A 11 -5.33 13.86 -3.94
CA LYS A 11 -4.29 12.95 -4.43
C LYS A 11 -4.16 11.75 -3.47
N LEU A 12 -4.70 10.60 -3.87
CA LEU A 12 -4.54 9.37 -3.10
C LEU A 12 -3.09 8.88 -3.22
N LYS A 13 -2.38 8.79 -2.09
CA LYS A 13 -1.00 8.30 -2.04
C LYS A 13 -0.94 6.87 -2.56
N GLN A 14 -0.09 6.63 -3.55
CA GLN A 14 0.18 5.31 -4.11
C GLN A 14 1.69 5.07 -4.14
N TYR A 15 2.11 3.83 -3.92
CA TYR A 15 3.49 3.43 -4.18
C TYR A 15 3.59 2.90 -5.61
N ASP A 16 4.32 3.61 -6.46
CA ASP A 16 4.56 3.21 -7.84
C ASP A 16 5.89 2.45 -7.92
N ILE A 17 5.81 1.21 -8.40
CA ILE A 17 6.95 0.32 -8.57
C ILE A 17 7.27 0.25 -10.06
N ALA A 18 8.22 1.06 -10.50
CA ALA A 18 8.67 1.11 -11.88
C ALA A 18 9.70 0.02 -12.16
N ILE A 19 9.23 -1.12 -12.67
CA ILE A 19 10.05 -2.29 -12.99
C ILE A 19 10.89 -2.03 -14.25
N ASN A 20 12.17 -2.41 -14.23
CA ASN A 20 13.04 -2.33 -15.41
C ASN A 20 13.18 -3.72 -16.08
N PRO A 21 12.62 -3.93 -17.28
CA PRO A 21 12.66 -5.23 -17.97
C PRO A 21 14.09 -5.72 -18.25
N ASN A 22 15.01 -4.81 -18.57
CA ASN A 22 16.41 -5.17 -18.84
C ASN A 22 17.09 -5.73 -17.59
N LYS A 23 16.77 -5.17 -16.42
CA LYS A 23 17.31 -5.67 -15.15
C LYS A 23 16.70 -7.02 -14.78
N LEU A 24 15.40 -7.21 -14.97
CA LEU A 24 14.76 -8.51 -14.78
C LEU A 24 15.41 -9.60 -15.64
N GLN A 25 15.68 -9.30 -16.91
CA GLN A 25 16.36 -10.22 -17.82
C GLN A 25 17.81 -10.51 -17.35
N ALA A 26 18.55 -9.49 -16.91
CA ALA A 26 19.92 -9.66 -16.42
C ALA A 26 20.01 -10.57 -15.19
N PHE A 27 19.00 -10.54 -14.31
CA PHE A 27 18.90 -11.41 -13.15
C PHE A 27 18.12 -12.71 -13.42
N ASN A 28 17.61 -12.91 -14.65
CA ASN A 28 16.76 -14.05 -15.02
C ASN A 28 15.52 -14.21 -14.11
N ILE A 29 14.91 -13.09 -13.73
CA ILE A 29 13.73 -13.01 -12.86
C ILE A 29 12.50 -12.70 -13.69
N ASN A 30 11.37 -13.38 -13.42
CA ASN A 30 10.12 -13.09 -14.08
C ASN A 30 9.37 -11.96 -13.34
N ILE A 31 8.55 -11.21 -14.07
CA ILE A 31 7.70 -10.18 -13.47
C ILE A 31 6.70 -10.79 -12.47
N ASN A 32 6.26 -12.02 -12.72
CA ASN A 32 5.38 -12.75 -11.80
C ASN A 32 6.04 -13.01 -10.44
N ASP A 33 7.36 -13.21 -10.41
CA ASP A 33 8.08 -13.43 -9.16
C ASP A 33 8.10 -12.14 -8.33
N VAL A 34 8.22 -10.97 -8.98
CA VAL A 34 8.11 -9.67 -8.34
C VAL A 34 6.73 -9.47 -7.73
N PHE A 35 5.66 -9.81 -8.46
CA PHE A 35 4.29 -9.73 -7.96
C PHE A 35 4.07 -10.65 -6.76
N ALA A 36 4.49 -11.91 -6.85
CA ALA A 36 4.36 -12.88 -5.77
C ALA A 36 5.15 -12.44 -4.51
N ALA A 37 6.35 -11.89 -4.69
CA ALA A 37 7.15 -11.36 -3.60
C ALA A 37 6.47 -10.18 -2.91
N LEU A 38 5.89 -9.24 -3.67
CA LEU A 38 5.14 -8.10 -3.13
C LEU A 38 3.89 -8.54 -2.38
N GLU A 39 3.11 -9.46 -2.94
CA GLU A 39 1.88 -9.96 -2.32
C GLU A 39 2.17 -10.66 -0.99
N LYS A 40 3.20 -11.52 -0.95
CA LYS A 40 3.60 -12.25 0.25
C LYS A 40 4.15 -11.34 1.36
N ASN A 41 4.85 -10.26 0.99
CA ASN A 41 5.45 -9.32 1.95
C ASN A 41 4.51 -8.17 2.36
N ASN A 42 3.31 -8.10 1.79
CA ASN A 42 2.27 -7.14 2.18
C ASN A 42 1.12 -7.83 2.93
N GLN A 43 1.39 -8.95 3.59
CA GLN A 43 0.43 -9.70 4.40
C GLN A 43 0.79 -9.63 5.88
N ASN A 44 -0.18 -9.20 6.70
CA ASN A 44 -0.09 -9.31 8.15
C ASN A 44 -0.52 -10.72 8.58
N THR A 45 0.40 -11.52 9.12
CA THR A 45 0.07 -12.83 9.69
C THR A 45 -0.15 -12.72 11.21
N GLY A 46 -1.17 -13.42 11.73
CA GLY A 46 -1.38 -13.54 13.16
C GLY A 46 -0.33 -14.47 13.77
N GLY A 47 0.47 -13.99 14.71
CA GLY A 47 1.27 -14.87 15.55
C GLY A 47 0.39 -15.39 16.69
N ALA A 48 0.56 -16.67 17.02
CA ALA A 48 -0.08 -17.24 18.21
C ALA A 48 0.40 -16.50 19.49
N TYR A 49 -0.14 -16.86 20.64
CA TYR A 49 0.32 -16.30 21.91
C TYR A 49 1.33 -17.23 22.58
N ILE A 50 2.29 -16.66 23.31
CA ILE A 50 3.16 -17.39 24.23
C ILE A 50 2.58 -17.19 25.63
N GLU A 51 2.16 -18.28 26.28
CA GLU A 51 1.82 -18.27 27.70
C GLU A 51 3.09 -18.33 28.55
N LYS A 52 3.26 -17.35 29.45
CA LYS A 52 4.35 -17.31 30.41
C LYS A 52 3.79 -17.00 31.80
N LYS A 53 3.58 -18.05 32.61
CA LYS A 53 2.95 -17.99 33.94
C LYS A 53 1.55 -17.35 33.88
N GLU A 54 1.33 -16.21 34.53
CA GLU A 54 0.06 -15.47 34.54
C GLU A 54 -0.04 -14.42 33.43
N THR A 55 0.88 -14.41 32.46
CA THR A 55 0.89 -13.42 31.37
C THR A 55 0.81 -14.09 30.00
N VAL A 56 -0.07 -13.57 29.13
CA VAL A 56 -0.22 -13.97 27.74
C VAL A 56 0.45 -12.92 26.85
N LEU A 57 1.47 -13.32 26.09
CA LEU A 57 2.17 -12.46 25.14
C LEU A 57 1.68 -12.76 23.72
N PHE A 58 0.97 -11.83 23.09
CA PHE A 58 0.55 -11.97 21.71
C PHE A 58 1.73 -11.75 20.76
N ILE A 59 1.98 -12.70 19.86
CA ILE A 59 2.93 -12.48 18.77
C ILE A 59 2.16 -11.82 17.63
N ARG A 60 2.64 -10.68 17.14
CA ARG A 60 2.13 -10.06 15.91
C ARG A 60 3.29 -9.96 14.93
N SER A 61 3.15 -10.51 13.73
CA SER A 61 4.07 -10.15 12.64
C SER A 61 3.61 -8.82 12.06
N GLU A 62 4.51 -7.86 11.91
CA GLU A 62 4.28 -6.69 11.07
C GLU A 62 4.69 -7.02 9.64
N GLY A 63 3.70 -7.13 8.75
CA GLY A 63 3.89 -7.32 7.31
C GLY A 63 3.26 -6.21 6.47
N LEU A 64 2.91 -5.07 7.11
CA LEU A 64 2.43 -3.90 6.39
C LEU A 64 3.62 -3.01 6.04
N LEU A 65 3.90 -2.89 4.74
CA LEU A 65 5.01 -2.07 4.24
C LEU A 65 4.69 -0.59 4.45
N GLY A 66 5.47 0.08 5.30
CA GLY A 66 5.23 1.46 5.71
C GLY A 66 5.92 2.49 4.84
N SER A 67 7.10 2.14 4.29
CA SER A 67 7.99 3.06 3.59
C SER A 67 8.41 2.57 2.20
N THR A 68 8.92 3.49 1.38
CA THR A 68 9.52 3.16 0.09
C THR A 68 10.76 2.28 0.24
N GLU A 69 11.52 2.46 1.32
CA GLU A 69 12.68 1.64 1.65
C GLU A 69 12.29 0.19 1.96
N ASP A 70 11.21 -0.01 2.71
CA ASP A 70 10.72 -1.36 3.04
C ASP A 70 10.36 -2.12 1.76
N ILE A 71 9.61 -1.47 0.86
CA ILE A 71 9.25 -2.07 -0.44
C ILE A 71 10.52 -2.39 -1.25
N GLY A 72 11.50 -1.48 -1.27
CA GLY A 72 12.76 -1.68 -1.98
C GLY A 72 13.62 -2.82 -1.44
N ASN A 73 13.50 -3.14 -0.14
CA ASN A 73 14.25 -4.21 0.53
C ASN A 73 13.55 -5.58 0.49
N ILE A 74 12.40 -5.70 -0.18
CA ILE A 74 11.77 -7.00 -0.39
C ILE A 74 12.65 -7.85 -1.29
N GLN A 75 12.99 -9.05 -0.84
CA GLN A 75 13.70 -10.05 -1.64
C GLN A 75 12.75 -10.66 -2.67
N VAL A 76 13.17 -10.66 -3.94
CA VAL A 76 12.41 -11.23 -5.06
C VAL A 76 12.94 -12.62 -5.42
N ALA A 77 14.26 -12.77 -5.46
CA ALA A 77 14.90 -14.02 -5.84
C ALA A 77 16.27 -14.18 -5.16
N ASP A 78 16.83 -15.38 -5.26
CA ASP A 78 18.23 -15.67 -4.94
C ASP A 78 18.93 -16.13 -6.22
N THR A 79 19.96 -15.39 -6.64
CA THR A 79 20.80 -15.78 -7.77
C THR A 79 22.18 -16.17 -7.24
N LYS A 80 22.47 -17.47 -7.21
CA LYS A 80 23.79 -18.03 -6.84
C LYS A 80 24.27 -17.57 -5.44
N GLY A 81 23.36 -17.44 -4.48
CA GLY A 81 23.65 -17.02 -3.11
C GLY A 81 23.70 -15.50 -2.91
N ILE A 82 23.35 -14.72 -3.94
CA ILE A 82 23.19 -13.27 -3.84
C ILE A 82 21.69 -12.96 -3.82
N PRO A 83 21.15 -12.42 -2.71
CA PRO A 83 19.75 -12.02 -2.64
C PRO A 83 19.51 -10.80 -3.54
N VAL A 84 18.51 -10.91 -4.42
CA VAL A 84 18.09 -9.83 -5.31
C VAL A 84 16.84 -9.18 -4.74
N HIS A 85 16.89 -7.86 -4.55
CA HIS A 85 15.81 -7.08 -3.95
C HIS A 85 15.03 -6.29 -5.01
N ILE A 86 13.84 -5.79 -4.64
CA ILE A 86 13.04 -4.94 -5.52
C ILE A 86 13.81 -3.70 -5.97
N LYS A 87 14.60 -3.05 -5.10
CA LYS A 87 15.45 -1.90 -5.47
C LYS A 87 16.47 -2.21 -6.56
N ASP A 88 16.86 -3.47 -6.70
CA ASP A 88 17.83 -3.89 -7.71
C ASP A 88 17.17 -3.96 -9.08
N VAL A 89 15.91 -4.41 -9.16
CA VAL A 89 15.15 -4.64 -10.41
C VAL A 89 14.12 -3.56 -10.76
N ALA A 90 13.73 -2.72 -9.79
CA ALA A 90 12.69 -1.71 -9.90
C ALA A 90 13.00 -0.44 -9.09
N SER A 91 12.37 0.67 -9.46
CA SER A 91 12.43 1.92 -8.71
C SER A 91 11.09 2.15 -8.02
N VAL A 92 11.12 2.28 -6.69
CA VAL A 92 9.93 2.57 -5.88
C VAL A 92 9.83 4.08 -5.68
N LYS A 93 8.67 4.66 -6.00
CA LYS A 93 8.39 6.09 -5.82
C LYS A 93 7.02 6.29 -5.21
N ILE A 94 6.84 7.41 -4.53
CA ILE A 94 5.52 7.84 -4.09
C ILE A 94 4.88 8.58 -5.26
N GLY A 95 3.80 8.00 -5.78
CA GLY A 95 2.95 8.58 -6.81
C GLY A 95 1.54 8.81 -6.29
N TYR A 96 0.62 9.00 -7.23
CA TYR A 96 -0.78 9.20 -6.93
C TYR A 96 -1.62 8.30 -7.83
N ALA A 97 -2.64 7.68 -7.27
CA ALA A 97 -3.56 6.87 -8.05
C ALA A 97 -4.20 7.69 -9.18
N THR A 98 -4.50 7.04 -10.31
CA THR A 98 -5.19 7.66 -11.44
C THR A 98 -6.50 8.27 -10.96
N ARG A 99 -6.67 9.57 -11.21
CA ARG A 99 -7.85 10.31 -10.76
C ARG A 99 -8.94 10.18 -11.82
N TYR A 100 -10.15 9.84 -11.38
CA TYR A 100 -11.34 9.86 -12.22
C TYR A 100 -12.11 11.20 -12.14
N GLY A 101 -11.67 12.12 -11.27
CA GLY A 101 -12.21 13.46 -11.12
C GLY A 101 -11.29 14.34 -10.28
N ALA A 102 -11.39 15.66 -10.48
CA ALA A 102 -10.68 16.67 -9.69
C ALA A 102 -11.71 17.59 -9.04
N MET A 103 -11.51 17.91 -7.77
CA MET A 103 -12.30 18.92 -7.06
C MET A 103 -11.44 20.17 -6.94
N THR A 104 -11.97 21.31 -7.37
CA THR A 104 -11.35 22.62 -7.16
C THR A 104 -12.23 23.43 -6.24
N TYR A 105 -11.63 24.10 -5.26
CA TYR A 105 -12.36 25.01 -4.40
C TYR A 105 -11.93 26.43 -4.73
N ASN A 106 -12.85 27.22 -5.27
CA ASN A 106 -12.61 28.59 -5.75
C ASN A 106 -11.35 28.69 -6.64
N ASP A 107 -10.78 29.89 -6.77
CA ASP A 107 -9.51 30.14 -7.46
C ASP A 107 -8.28 29.65 -6.65
N THR A 108 -8.49 28.95 -5.53
CA THR A 108 -7.40 28.37 -4.70
C THR A 108 -6.84 27.05 -5.25
N GLY A 109 -7.46 26.47 -6.28
CA GLY A 109 -6.95 25.29 -6.99
C GLY A 109 -7.53 23.96 -6.50
N GLU A 110 -6.79 22.87 -6.73
CA GLU A 110 -7.23 21.50 -6.40
C GLU A 110 -7.30 21.25 -4.89
N VAL A 111 -8.40 20.66 -4.42
CA VAL A 111 -8.62 20.29 -3.02
C VAL A 111 -9.13 18.85 -2.89
N SER A 112 -9.06 18.31 -1.67
CA SER A 112 -9.76 17.09 -1.26
C SER A 112 -11.04 17.45 -0.52
N GLY A 113 -12.16 16.83 -0.86
CA GLY A 113 -13.43 16.94 -0.14
C GLY A 113 -14.08 15.58 0.08
N ALA A 114 -15.23 15.58 0.74
CA ALA A 114 -16.07 14.40 0.88
C ALA A 114 -17.54 14.81 0.81
N ILE A 115 -18.36 13.96 0.16
CA ILE A 115 -19.81 14.10 0.13
C ILE A 115 -20.36 13.19 1.22
N VAL A 116 -21.05 13.80 2.19
CA VAL A 116 -21.72 13.07 3.27
C VAL A 116 -23.18 12.89 2.88
N LEU A 117 -23.61 11.64 2.71
CA LEU A 117 -24.99 11.28 2.45
C LEU A 117 -25.67 10.93 3.78
N MET A 118 -26.83 11.52 4.04
CA MET A 118 -27.64 11.18 5.21
C MET A 118 -28.63 10.05 4.90
N LEU A 119 -28.91 9.26 5.93
CA LEU A 119 -29.95 8.22 5.90
C LEU A 119 -31.31 8.85 5.65
N LYS A 120 -32.12 8.18 4.82
CA LYS A 120 -33.46 8.65 4.46
C LYS A 120 -34.34 8.73 5.71
N GLY A 121 -34.86 9.93 6.01
CA GLY A 121 -35.73 10.18 7.16
C GLY A 121 -34.99 10.64 8.42
N GLU A 122 -33.66 10.78 8.36
CA GLU A 122 -32.88 11.30 9.49
C GLU A 122 -32.71 12.82 9.45
N ASN A 123 -32.54 13.41 10.63
CA ASN A 123 -32.55 14.85 10.81
C ASN A 123 -31.21 15.47 10.40
N ALA A 124 -31.26 16.42 9.47
CA ALA A 124 -30.11 17.18 8.96
C ALA A 124 -29.76 18.41 9.81
N ASN A 125 -30.60 18.71 10.80
CA ASN A 125 -30.52 19.93 11.58
C ASN A 125 -29.79 19.67 12.91
N VAL A 126 -28.86 20.57 13.25
CA VAL A 126 -28.28 20.71 14.58
C VAL A 126 -29.12 21.67 15.43
#